data_AF-A0A183F3I9-F1
#
_entry.id   AF-A0A183F3I9-F1
#
_cell.length_a   1.000
_cell.length_b   1.000
_cell.length_c   1.000
_cell.angle_alpha   90.00
_cell.angle_beta   90.00
_cell.angle_gamma   90.00
#
_symmetry.space_group_name_H-M   'P 1'
#
loop_
_entity.id
_entity.type
_entity.pdbx_description
1 polymer ?
#
loop_
_entity_poly.entity_id
_entity_poly.type
_entity_poly.pdbx_seq_one_letter_code
_entity_poly.pdbx_strand_id
1 'polypeptide(L)'
;MVVEFMIGQLPWQDMKFLKDTPEEYMTNIILYIDTLHYNSIPDYDHIAAHLAAAVKAYYLNYDSPPDWDLMVDYKGPRYEKEVDGNDGGQVK
;
A
#
# COMPACT_ATOMS: atom_id res chain seq x y z
N MET A 1 8.00 3.88 8.69
CA MET A 1 8.45 3.44 7.35
C MET A 1 7.63 4.06 6.22
N VAL A 2 6.39 3.63 5.88
CA VAL A 2 5.70 4.21 4.70
C VAL A 2 5.42 5.72 4.85
N VAL A 3 4.82 6.12 5.98
CA VAL A 3 4.56 7.54 6.32
C VAL A 3 5.86 8.36 6.37
N GLU A 4 6.95 7.75 6.82
CA GLU A 4 8.27 8.40 6.88
C GLU A 4 8.84 8.65 5.49
N PHE A 5 8.74 7.70 4.56
CA PHE A 5 9.19 7.91 3.18
C PHE A 5 8.34 8.94 2.44
N MET A 6 7.05 9.05 2.76
CA MET A 6 6.19 10.07 2.15
C MET A 6 6.55 11.50 2.59
N ILE A 7 7.10 11.67 3.79
CA ILE A 7 7.26 12.98 4.44
C ILE A 7 8.74 13.36 4.56
N GLY A 8 9.65 12.38 4.43
CA GLY A 8 11.10 12.55 4.57
C GLY A 8 11.58 12.75 6.00
N GLN A 9 10.69 12.59 6.99
CA GLN A 9 10.96 12.76 8.42
C GLN A 9 10.08 11.84 9.26
N LEU A 10 10.44 11.70 10.53
CA LEU A 10 9.69 10.84 11.44
C LEU A 10 8.38 11.51 11.86
N PRO A 11 7.26 10.76 11.93
CA PRO A 11 5.93 11.35 12.15
C PRO A 11 5.76 12.01 13.53
N TRP A 12 6.63 11.70 14.50
CA TRP A 12 6.64 12.34 15.82
C TRP A 12 7.48 13.61 15.89
N GLN A 13 8.19 14.00 14.81
CA GLN A 13 8.93 15.26 14.78
C GLN A 13 8.03 16.47 14.51
N ASP A 14 6.96 16.30 13.72
CA ASP A 14 5.98 17.34 13.47
C ASP A 14 4.58 16.71 13.29
N MET A 15 3.62 17.03 14.15
CA MET A 15 2.31 16.35 14.20
C MET A 15 1.34 16.79 13.08
N LYS A 16 1.75 17.68 12.17
CA LYS A 16 0.95 18.17 11.03
C LYS A 16 1.44 17.59 9.69
N PHE A 17 1.64 16.28 9.65
CA PHE A 17 2.52 15.65 8.69
C PHE A 17 1.86 15.21 7.36
N LEU A 18 0.53 15.21 7.26
CA LEU A 18 -0.15 14.71 6.06
C LEU A 18 -0.42 15.79 4.98
N LYS A 19 -0.19 17.08 5.27
CA LYS A 19 -0.78 18.24 4.56
C LYS A 19 -0.64 18.28 3.02
N ASP A 20 0.33 17.57 2.46
CA ASP A 20 0.63 17.52 1.02
C ASP A 20 0.71 16.07 0.47
N THR A 21 0.14 15.11 1.18
CA THR A 21 0.15 13.67 0.82
C THR A 21 -1.26 13.20 0.45
N PRO A 22 -1.44 11.98 -0.12
CA PRO A 22 -2.75 11.31 -0.17
C PRO A 22 -3.31 11.04 1.22
N GLU A 23 -3.82 12.11 1.86
CA GLU A 23 -4.27 12.10 3.24
C GLU A 23 -5.42 11.12 3.40
N GLU A 24 -6.42 11.17 2.52
CA GLU A 24 -7.65 10.38 2.67
C GLU A 24 -7.36 8.87 2.64
N TYR A 25 -6.59 8.40 1.66
CA TYR A 25 -6.29 6.97 1.52
C TYR A 25 -5.37 6.46 2.64
N MET A 26 -4.32 7.23 3.00
CA MET A 26 -3.43 6.83 4.09
C MET A 26 -4.09 6.95 5.47
N THR A 27 -4.96 7.94 5.66
CA THR A 27 -5.74 8.08 6.91
C THR A 27 -6.64 6.88 7.09
N ASN A 28 -7.33 6.44 6.03
CA ASN A 28 -8.18 5.24 6.11
C ASN A 28 -7.39 3.97 6.45
N ILE A 29 -6.18 3.81 5.88
CA ILE A 29 -5.29 2.69 6.23
C ILE A 29 -4.85 2.76 7.70
N ILE A 30 -4.46 3.95 8.18
CA ILE A 30 -4.02 4.14 9.57
C ILE A 30 -5.18 3.89 10.53
N LEU A 31 -6.37 4.42 10.25
CA LEU A 31 -7.58 4.17 11.03
C LEU A 31 -7.93 2.69 11.07
N TYR A 32 -7.83 1.99 9.93
CA TYR A 32 -8.04 0.55 9.87
C TYR A 32 -7.07 -0.21 10.78
N ILE A 33 -5.78 0.12 10.72
CA ILE A 33 -4.75 -0.51 11.56
C ILE A 33 -5.04 -0.28 13.05
N ASP A 34 -5.53 0.91 13.42
CA ASP A 34 -5.91 1.23 14.80
C ASP A 34 -7.10 0.39 15.31
N THR A 35 -7.94 -0.14 14.42
CA THR A 35 -9.03 -1.05 14.79
C THR A 35 -8.58 -2.49 15.05
N LEU A 36 -7.35 -2.86 14.66
CA LEU A 36 -6.87 -4.23 14.77
C LEU A 36 -6.59 -4.61 16.23
N HIS A 37 -6.92 -5.85 16.57
CA HIS A 37 -6.58 -6.45 17.85
C HIS A 37 -5.30 -7.28 17.73
N TYR A 38 -4.60 -7.48 18.84
CA TYR A 38 -3.32 -8.19 18.84
C TYR A 38 -3.37 -9.58 18.18
N ASN A 39 -4.50 -10.29 18.31
CA ASN A 39 -4.69 -11.63 17.73
C ASN A 39 -5.53 -11.63 16.44
N SER A 40 -5.96 -10.47 15.91
CA SER A 40 -6.74 -10.43 14.67
C SER A 40 -5.81 -10.60 13.47
N ILE A 41 -6.21 -11.42 12.51
CA ILE A 41 -5.55 -11.52 11.21
C ILE A 41 -5.92 -10.24 10.42
N PRO A 42 -4.95 -9.42 10.01
CA PRO A 42 -5.23 -8.23 9.21
C PRO A 42 -5.75 -8.60 7.82
N ASP A 43 -6.70 -7.83 7.33
CA ASP A 43 -7.21 -7.87 5.96
C ASP A 43 -6.29 -7.04 5.05
N TYR A 44 -5.39 -7.75 4.38
CA TYR A 44 -4.44 -7.14 3.44
C TYR A 44 -5.11 -6.71 2.13
N ASP A 45 -6.26 -7.29 1.76
CA ASP A 45 -7.00 -6.90 0.56
C ASP A 45 -7.62 -5.51 0.72
N HIS A 46 -8.09 -5.19 1.93
CA HIS A 46 -8.55 -3.86 2.27
C HIS A 46 -7.46 -2.80 2.09
N ILE A 47 -6.24 -3.11 2.54
CA ILE A 47 -5.08 -2.23 2.40
C ILE A 47 -4.68 -2.09 0.92
N ALA A 48 -4.61 -3.20 0.20
CA ALA A 48 -4.27 -3.22 -1.23
C ALA A 48 -5.29 -2.42 -2.07
N ALA A 49 -6.58 -2.48 -1.75
CA ALA A 49 -7.61 -1.71 -2.43
C ALA A 49 -7.44 -0.19 -2.26
N HIS A 50 -7.12 0.27 -1.04
CA HIS A 50 -6.83 1.68 -0.77
C HIS A 50 -5.58 2.17 -1.50
N LEU A 51 -4.52 1.35 -1.54
CA LEU A 51 -3.30 1.66 -2.28
C LEU A 51 -3.56 1.72 -3.79
N ALA A 52 -4.29 0.76 -4.36
CA ALA A 52 -4.64 0.76 -5.77
C ALA A 52 -5.52 1.96 -6.16
N ALA A 53 -6.45 2.35 -5.27
CA ALA A 53 -7.26 3.55 -5.46
C ALA A 53 -6.39 4.82 -5.45
N ALA A 54 -5.42 4.92 -4.53
CA ALA A 54 -4.47 6.03 -4.49
C ALA A 54 -3.60 6.09 -5.77
N VAL A 55 -3.03 4.96 -6.21
CA VAL A 55 -2.24 4.88 -7.46
C VAL A 55 -3.06 5.41 -8.65
N LYS A 56 -4.33 4.98 -8.76
CA LYS A 56 -5.23 5.44 -9.82
C LYS A 56 -5.57 6.92 -9.70
N ALA A 57 -5.85 7.42 -8.50
CA ALA A 57 -6.24 8.81 -8.26
C ALA A 57 -5.10 9.81 -8.58
N TYR A 58 -3.85 9.41 -8.32
CA TYR A 58 -2.66 10.21 -8.56
C TYR A 58 -2.01 9.94 -9.92
N TYR A 59 -2.68 9.20 -10.81
CA TYR A 59 -2.20 8.88 -12.16
C TYR A 59 -0.81 8.23 -12.17
N LEU A 60 -0.51 7.43 -11.15
CA LEU A 60 0.76 6.74 -11.01
C LEU A 60 0.76 5.46 -11.87
N ASN A 61 1.89 5.21 -12.54
CA ASN A 61 2.06 4.01 -13.34
C ASN A 61 2.54 2.85 -12.46
N TYR A 62 1.76 1.78 -12.40
CA TYR A 62 2.08 0.60 -11.60
C TYR A 62 3.25 -0.22 -12.17
N ASP A 63 3.55 -0.06 -13.46
CA ASP A 63 4.67 -0.74 -14.11
C ASP A 63 6.00 0.02 -13.98
N SER A 64 5.96 1.25 -13.48
CA SER A 64 7.17 2.04 -13.27
C SER A 64 8.02 1.45 -12.13
N PRO A 65 9.35 1.39 -12.31
CA PRO A 65 10.26 0.93 -11.28
C PRO A 65 10.27 1.90 -10.09
N PRO A 66 10.55 1.41 -8.86
CA PRO A 66 10.80 2.26 -7.70
C PRO A 66 11.95 3.24 -7.93
N ASP A 67 11.96 4.37 -7.22
CA ASP A 67 12.97 5.44 -7.40
C ASP A 67 14.44 4.99 -7.20
N TRP A 68 14.66 3.88 -6.50
CA TRP A 68 15.97 3.30 -6.26
C TRP A 68 16.38 2.25 -7.32
N ASP A 69 15.46 1.82 -8.17
CA ASP A 69 15.70 0.87 -9.25
C ASP A 69 16.02 1.63 -10.55
N LEU A 70 17.22 1.39 -11.07
CA LEU A 70 17.75 2.04 -12.28
C LEU A 70 17.26 1.37 -13.58
N MET A 71 16.45 0.31 -13.48
CA MET A 71 15.84 -0.35 -14.63
C MET A 71 14.77 0.53 -15.28
N VAL A 72 14.31 0.14 -16.47
CA VAL A 72 13.24 0.84 -17.20
C VAL A 72 11.85 0.34 -16.79
N ASP A 73 11.74 -0.94 -16.43
CA ASP A 73 10.46 -1.61 -16.11
C ASP A 73 10.54 -2.34 -14.76
N TYR A 74 9.46 -2.32 -13.99
CA TYR A 74 9.38 -3.04 -12.72
C TYR A 74 9.34 -4.57 -12.90
N LYS A 75 10.27 -5.28 -12.25
CA LYS A 75 10.38 -6.76 -12.27
C LYS A 75 10.15 -7.44 -10.92
N GLY A 76 9.66 -6.71 -9.92
CA GLY A 76 9.46 -7.25 -8.57
C GLY A 76 8.14 -8.03 -8.42
N PRO A 77 7.99 -8.76 -7.29
CA PRO A 77 6.76 -9.49 -6.96
C PRO A 77 5.59 -8.51 -6.78
N ARG A 78 4.45 -8.84 -7.37
CA ARG A 78 3.22 -8.05 -7.28
C ARG A 78 2.28 -8.64 -6.22
N TYR A 79 1.45 -7.79 -5.62
CA TYR A 79 0.40 -8.27 -4.74
C TYR A 79 -0.65 -9.02 -5.57
N GLU A 80 -0.87 -10.28 -5.24
CA GLU A 80 -1.91 -11.11 -5.84
C GLU A 80 -3.03 -11.27 -4.82
N LYS A 81 -4.22 -10.78 -5.16
CA LYS A 81 -5.41 -10.96 -4.33
C LYS A 81 -5.78 -12.44 -4.32
N GLU A 82 -5.97 -13.03 -3.14
CA GLU A 82 -6.52 -14.38 -3.06
C GLU A 82 -7.96 -14.34 -3.59
N VAL A 83 -8.19 -15.01 -4.72
CA VAL A 83 -9.51 -15.09 -5.34
C VAL A 83 -10.30 -16.11 -4.53
N ASP A 84 -11.35 -15.67 -3.83
CA ASP A 84 -12.26 -16.58 -3.13
C ASP A 84 -12.89 -17.59 -4.12
N GLY A 85 -12.38 -18.83 -4.09
CA GLY A 85 -13.11 -20.05 -4.48
C GLY A 85 -12.90 -20.62 -5.89
N ASN A 86 -12.04 -21.65 -5.97
CA ASN A 86 -12.09 -22.82 -6.87
C ASN A 86 -11.82 -22.62 -8.38
N ASP A 87 -10.59 -22.95 -8.81
CA ASP A 87 -10.42 -23.95 -9.87
C ASP A 87 -9.11 -24.74 -9.63
N GLY A 88 -9.26 -26.07 -9.53
CA GLY A 88 -8.16 -27.00 -9.34
C GLY A 88 -7.19 -26.98 -10.52
N GLY A 89 -6.13 -26.19 -10.41
CA GLY A 89 -4.98 -26.22 -11.29
C GLY A 89 -3.83 -26.97 -10.62
N GLN A 90 -3.65 -28.25 -10.97
CA GLN A 90 -2.48 -29.02 -10.57
C GLN A 90 -1.20 -28.27 -10.95
N VAL A 91 -0.32 -28.04 -9.98
CA VAL A 91 1.08 -27.73 -10.25
C VAL A 91 1.78 -29.05 -10.49
N LYS A 92 2.21 -29.27 -11.74
CA LYS A 92 3.13 -30.35 -12.14
C LYS A 92 4.53 -30.09 -11.60
#